data_AF-A0A816HTN4-F1
#
_entry.id   AF-A0A816HTN4-F1
#
_cell.length_a   1.000
_cell.length_b   1.000
_cell.length_c   1.000
_cell.angle_alpha   90.00
_cell.angle_beta   90.00
_cell.angle_gamma   90.00
#
_symmetry.space_group_name_H-M   'P 1'
#
loop_
_entity.id
_entity.type
_entity.pdbx_description
1 polymer ?
#
loop_
_entity_poly.entity_id
_entity_poly.type
_entity_poly.pdbx_seq_one_letter_code
_entity_poly.pdbx_strand_id
1 'polypeptide(L)'
;MHATSFTDIPDMIHLGDLTEGAICRNILLRYNKDKIYTYIGSILIAVNPYTQLDLYNQQYLRSYRNRKFGELEPHTFAIGDNAYQNMLRERTDPNAKVNQCIIISGESGAGKTESTKHILQCLAAISGTKKNSSIEQQILEA
;
A
#
# COMPACT_ATOMS: atom_id res chain seq x y z
N MET A 1 -18.65 3.05 -22.52
CA MET A 1 -17.38 3.04 -21.79
C MET A 1 -16.96 4.49 -21.61
N HIS A 2 -16.97 4.98 -20.37
CA HIS A 2 -16.67 6.38 -20.04
C HIS A 2 -15.24 6.81 -20.44
N ALA A 3 -15.02 8.11 -20.65
CA ALA A 3 -13.73 8.66 -21.10
C ALA A 3 -12.56 8.33 -20.15
N THR A 4 -12.82 8.35 -18.84
CA THR A 4 -11.82 7.99 -17.81
C THR A 4 -11.42 6.52 -17.86
N SER A 5 -12.20 5.65 -18.52
CA SER A 5 -11.83 4.26 -18.70
C SER A 5 -10.68 4.09 -19.69
N PHE A 6 -10.27 5.10 -20.47
CA PHE A 6 -9.23 4.99 -21.50
C PHE A 6 -7.80 5.24 -20.99
N THR A 7 -7.65 5.92 -19.85
CA THR A 7 -6.36 6.23 -19.20
C THR A 7 -6.23 5.47 -17.88
N ASP A 8 -5.00 5.21 -17.42
CA ASP A 8 -4.82 4.67 -16.08
C ASP A 8 -5.08 5.71 -15.00
N ILE A 9 -5.76 5.29 -13.93
CA ILE A 9 -6.10 6.12 -12.79
C ILE A 9 -5.61 5.43 -11.50
N PRO A 10 -4.88 6.13 -10.63
CA PRO A 10 -4.35 5.55 -9.40
C PRO A 10 -5.43 5.20 -8.36
N ASP A 11 -6.54 5.93 -8.31
CA ASP A 11 -7.69 5.62 -7.44
C ASP A 11 -8.99 5.45 -8.26
N MET A 12 -9.50 4.22 -8.25
CA MET A 12 -10.65 3.82 -9.06
C MET A 12 -11.98 4.45 -8.63
N ILE A 13 -12.06 5.14 -7.50
CA ILE A 13 -13.24 5.96 -7.16
C ILE A 13 -13.45 7.11 -8.14
N HIS A 14 -12.42 7.46 -8.93
CA HIS A 14 -12.48 8.49 -9.97
C HIS A 14 -12.84 7.94 -11.36
N LEU A 15 -13.10 6.63 -11.49
CA LEU A 15 -13.68 6.07 -12.71
C LEU A 15 -15.10 6.60 -12.89
N GLY A 16 -15.45 6.98 -14.12
CA GLY A 16 -16.79 7.51 -14.41
C GLY A 16 -17.85 6.40 -14.50
N ASP A 17 -17.41 5.19 -14.88
CA ASP A 17 -18.22 3.97 -14.81
C ASP A 17 -17.52 2.97 -13.86
N LEU A 18 -18.09 2.70 -12.68
CA LEU A 18 -17.63 1.62 -11.79
C LEU A 18 -18.26 0.27 -12.18
N THR A 19 -17.91 -0.20 -13.37
CA THR A 19 -18.24 -1.56 -13.83
C THR A 19 -17.05 -2.49 -13.64
N GLU A 20 -17.30 -3.80 -13.51
CA GLU A 20 -16.24 -4.81 -13.46
C GLU A 20 -15.26 -4.68 -14.64
N GLY A 21 -15.79 -4.50 -15.85
CA GLY A 21 -14.98 -4.28 -17.05
C GLY A 21 -14.10 -3.04 -16.98
N ALA A 22 -14.58 -1.93 -16.42
CA ALA A 22 -13.80 -0.71 -16.26
C ALA A 22 -12.69 -0.86 -15.19
N ILE A 23 -13.01 -1.51 -14.08
CA ILE A 23 -12.05 -1.83 -13.01
C ILE A 23 -10.92 -2.71 -13.55
N CYS A 24 -11.28 -3.83 -14.20
CA CYS A 24 -10.31 -4.75 -14.80
C CYS A 24 -9.44 -4.06 -15.86
N ARG A 25 -10.04 -3.20 -16.70
CA ARG A 25 -9.29 -2.42 -17.70
C ARG A 25 -8.29 -1.47 -17.05
N ASN A 26 -8.67 -0.75 -16.00
CA ASN A 26 -7.76 0.17 -15.29
C ASN A 26 -6.57 -0.59 -14.68
N ILE A 27 -6.85 -1.70 -14.00
CA ILE A 27 -5.82 -2.57 -13.42
C ILE A 27 -4.87 -3.08 -14.51
N LEU A 28 -5.39 -3.57 -15.64
CA LEU A 28 -4.59 -4.05 -16.76
C LEU A 28 -3.70 -2.94 -17.37
N LEU A 29 -4.25 -1.74 -17.56
CA LEU A 29 -3.49 -0.59 -18.07
C LEU A 29 -2.33 -0.21 -17.15
N ARG A 30 -2.56 -0.23 -15.83
CA ARG A 30 -1.53 0.07 -14.83
C ARG A 30 -0.47 -1.02 -14.79
N TYR A 31 -0.90 -2.28 -14.77
CA TYR A 31 0.00 -3.44 -14.77
C TYR A 31 0.94 -3.43 -15.98
N ASN A 32 0.44 -3.12 -17.18
CA ASN A 32 1.25 -3.02 -18.40
C ASN A 32 2.29 -1.87 -18.37
N LYS A 33 2.25 -1.01 -17.36
CA LYS A 33 3.20 0.08 -17.11
C LYS A 33 4.02 -0.15 -15.83
N ASP A 34 4.11 -1.40 -15.38
CA ASP A 34 4.77 -1.82 -14.12
C ASP A 34 4.19 -1.16 -12.86
N LYS A 35 2.97 -0.61 -12.93
CA LYS A 35 2.24 -0.05 -11.79
C LYS A 35 1.32 -1.10 -11.20
N ILE A 36 1.86 -1.92 -10.30
CA ILE A 36 1.15 -3.08 -9.72
C ILE A 36 0.12 -2.73 -8.64
N TYR A 37 0.13 -1.48 -8.18
CA TYR A 37 -0.68 -0.98 -7.07
C TYR A 37 -1.73 -0.01 -7.57
N THR A 38 -2.97 -0.18 -7.11
CA THR A 38 -4.11 0.68 -7.47
C THR A 38 -5.05 0.83 -6.28
N TYR A 39 -5.50 2.04 -5.97
CA TYR A 39 -6.50 2.26 -4.93
C TYR A 39 -7.92 2.03 -5.44
N ILE A 40 -8.79 1.66 -4.51
CA ILE A 40 -10.23 1.85 -4.61
C ILE A 40 -10.70 2.40 -3.26
N GLY A 41 -10.65 3.73 -3.14
CA GLY A 41 -10.89 4.42 -1.88
C GLY A 41 -9.82 4.04 -0.86
N SER A 42 -10.24 3.48 0.28
CA SER A 42 -9.32 3.05 1.35
C SER A 42 -8.63 1.70 1.10
N ILE A 43 -9.03 0.96 0.06
CA ILE A 43 -8.50 -0.37 -0.25
C ILE A 43 -7.35 -0.23 -1.26
N LEU A 44 -6.28 -1.01 -1.06
CA LEU A 44 -5.20 -1.17 -2.02
C LEU A 44 -5.32 -2.50 -2.76
N ILE A 45 -5.47 -2.45 -4.08
CA ILE A 45 -5.34 -3.59 -4.98
C ILE A 45 -3.88 -3.75 -5.36
N ALA A 46 -3.34 -4.95 -5.15
CA ALA A 46 -1.98 -5.34 -5.51
C ALA A 46 -2.04 -6.52 -6.49
N VAL A 47 -1.44 -6.37 -7.66
CA VAL A 47 -1.33 -7.43 -8.67
C VAL A 47 0.10 -7.96 -8.68
N ASN A 48 0.29 -9.26 -8.47
CA ASN A 48 1.64 -9.84 -8.44
C ASN A 48 2.33 -9.69 -9.81
N PRO A 49 3.47 -8.99 -9.92
CA PRO A 49 4.20 -8.83 -11.18
C PRO A 49 4.94 -10.09 -11.65
N TYR A 50 5.12 -11.10 -10.79
CA TYR A 50 5.99 -12.27 -11.01
C TYR A 50 7.43 -11.93 -11.44
N THR A 51 7.85 -10.69 -11.22
CA THR A 51 9.19 -10.18 -11.43
C THR A 51 9.53 -9.17 -10.34
N GLN A 52 10.80 -8.91 -10.11
CA GLN A 52 11.23 -7.93 -9.14
C GLN A 52 11.14 -6.52 -9.75
N LEU A 53 10.45 -5.61 -9.06
CA LEU A 53 10.38 -4.19 -9.39
C LEU A 53 11.15 -3.38 -8.35
N ASP A 54 11.82 -2.30 -8.77
CA ASP A 54 12.55 -1.40 -7.87
C ASP A 54 11.61 -0.37 -7.21
N LEU A 55 10.68 -0.88 -6.39
CA LEU A 55 9.64 -0.08 -5.70
C LEU A 55 9.82 -0.04 -4.18
N TYR A 56 10.73 -0.86 -3.63
CA TYR A 56 10.85 -1.09 -2.18
C TYR A 56 12.17 -0.60 -1.58
N ASN A 57 12.89 0.27 -2.31
CA ASN A 57 14.14 0.82 -1.79
C ASN A 57 13.89 1.87 -0.69
N GLN A 58 14.97 2.22 0.01
CA GLN A 58 14.92 3.17 1.13
C GLN A 58 14.45 4.58 0.72
N GLN A 59 14.66 4.97 -0.54
CA GLN A 59 14.20 6.27 -1.03
C GLN A 59 12.68 6.29 -1.17
N TYR A 60 12.09 5.23 -1.73
CA TYR A 60 10.63 5.04 -1.77
C TYR A 60 10.04 5.04 -0.36
N LEU A 61 10.60 4.26 0.56
CA LEU A 61 10.09 4.22 1.95
C LEU A 61 10.05 5.63 2.57
N ARG A 62 11.12 6.41 2.39
CA ARG A 62 11.20 7.77 2.92
C ARG A 62 10.21 8.73 2.26
N SER A 63 9.90 8.57 0.96
CA SER A 63 8.98 9.47 0.27
C SER A 63 7.56 9.36 0.79
N TYR A 64 7.14 8.16 1.22
CA TYR A 64 5.79 7.88 1.73
C TYR A 64 5.58 8.25 3.20
N ARG A 65 6.64 8.57 3.94
CA ARG A 65 6.54 8.90 5.37
C ARG A 65 5.79 10.22 5.61
N ASN A 66 4.85 10.22 6.55
CA ASN A 66 4.06 11.38 6.97
C ASN A 66 3.31 12.06 5.79
N ARG A 67 2.90 11.29 4.78
CA ARG A 67 2.17 11.82 3.62
C ARG A 67 0.67 11.68 3.80
N LYS A 68 -0.10 12.57 3.18
CA LYS A 68 -1.56 12.40 3.18
C LYS A 68 -1.91 11.18 2.31
N PHE A 69 -2.83 10.34 2.79
CA PHE A 69 -3.29 9.20 1.99
C PHE A 69 -3.89 9.68 0.66
N GLY A 70 -3.48 9.05 -0.44
CA GLY A 70 -3.86 9.44 -1.80
C GLY A 70 -3.06 10.61 -2.41
N GLU A 71 -2.09 11.20 -1.68
CA GLU A 71 -1.22 12.27 -2.23
C GLU A 71 -0.18 11.70 -3.22
N LEU A 72 0.32 10.50 -2.96
CA LEU A 72 1.33 9.81 -3.77
C LEU A 72 0.71 8.62 -4.51
N GLU A 73 1.47 8.05 -5.45
CA GLU A 73 1.06 6.83 -6.16
C GLU A 73 0.70 5.70 -5.18
N PRO A 74 -0.26 4.81 -5.53
CA PRO A 74 -0.66 3.72 -4.67
C PRO A 74 0.52 2.82 -4.30
N HIS A 75 0.67 2.50 -3.02
CA HIS A 75 1.78 1.69 -2.52
C HIS A 75 1.49 1.07 -1.16
N THR A 76 2.12 -0.07 -0.85
CA THR A 76 2.03 -0.72 0.48
C THR A 76 2.56 0.17 1.60
N PHE A 77 3.62 0.93 1.34
CA PHE A 77 4.18 1.90 2.30
C PHE A 77 3.17 3.00 2.67
N ALA A 78 2.30 3.42 1.74
CA ALA A 78 1.24 4.37 2.07
C ALA A 78 0.20 3.79 3.04
N ILE A 79 -0.11 2.49 2.92
CA ILE A 79 -1.00 1.79 3.86
C ILE A 79 -0.34 1.70 5.24
N GLY A 80 0.94 1.32 5.29
CA GLY A 80 1.72 1.24 6.52
C GLY A 80 1.83 2.59 7.24
N ASP A 81 2.21 3.65 6.52
CA ASP A 81 2.28 5.00 7.09
C ASP A 81 0.89 5.48 7.53
N ASN A 82 -0.16 5.30 6.71
CA ASN A 82 -1.51 5.74 7.10
C ASN A 82 -2.00 5.06 8.39
N ALA A 83 -1.84 3.74 8.51
CA ALA A 83 -2.19 3.03 9.73
C ALA A 83 -1.42 3.56 10.94
N TYR A 84 -0.11 3.78 10.80
CA TYR A 84 0.72 4.33 11.87
C TYR A 84 0.32 5.76 12.26
N GLN A 85 0.06 6.63 11.29
CA GLN A 85 -0.40 8.00 11.55
C GLN A 85 -1.78 8.04 12.21
N ASN A 86 -2.71 7.18 11.80
CA ASN A 86 -4.04 7.10 12.43
C ASN A 86 -3.90 6.68 13.90
N MET A 87 -3.10 5.64 14.18
CA MET A 87 -2.77 5.21 15.55
C MET A 87 -2.18 6.36 16.39
N LEU A 88 -1.29 7.18 15.82
CA LEU A 88 -0.68 8.30 16.54
C LEU A 88 -1.64 9.46 16.78
N ARG A 89 -2.49 9.79 15.81
CA ARG A 89 -3.49 10.87 15.94
C ARG A 89 -4.48 10.56 17.05
N GLU A 90 -4.92 9.31 17.13
CA GLU A 90 -5.88 8.87 18.15
C GLU A 90 -5.28 8.86 19.56
N ARG A 91 -3.94 8.84 19.71
CA ARG A 91 -3.26 9.05 21.00
C ARG A 91 -3.35 10.47 21.56
N THR A 92 -3.78 11.46 20.77
CA THR A 92 -4.02 12.81 21.31
C THR A 92 -5.26 12.88 22.19
N ASP A 93 -6.15 11.89 22.11
CA ASP A 93 -7.18 11.65 23.10
C ASP A 93 -6.69 10.56 24.08
N PRO A 94 -6.45 10.89 25.37
CA PRO A 94 -5.95 9.93 26.36
C PRO A 94 -6.88 8.73 26.59
N ASN A 95 -8.13 8.77 26.12
CA ASN A 95 -9.10 7.69 26.24
C ASN A 95 -9.30 6.87 24.95
N ALA A 96 -8.72 7.28 23.81
CA ALA A 96 -8.96 6.65 22.51
C ALA A 96 -7.70 5.99 21.92
N LYS A 97 -7.02 5.13 22.68
CA LYS A 97 -5.99 4.26 22.10
C LYS A 97 -6.65 3.18 21.25
N VAL A 98 -6.86 3.46 19.96
CA VAL A 98 -7.46 2.50 19.04
C VAL A 98 -6.33 1.78 18.27
N ASN A 99 -6.32 0.45 18.41
CA ASN A 99 -5.41 -0.41 17.66
C ASN A 99 -5.81 -0.41 16.18
N GLN A 100 -4.82 -0.48 15.30
CA GLN A 100 -5.04 -0.52 13.85
C GLN A 100 -4.90 -1.94 13.33
N CYS A 101 -5.62 -2.25 12.25
CA CYS A 101 -5.58 -3.55 11.59
C CYS A 101 -5.42 -3.35 10.08
N ILE A 102 -4.46 -4.06 9.49
CA ILE A 102 -4.30 -4.16 8.03
C ILE A 102 -4.65 -5.59 7.64
N ILE A 103 -5.71 -5.77 6.85
CA ILE A 103 -6.15 -7.07 6.37
C ILE A 103 -5.63 -7.27 4.96
N ILE A 104 -4.85 -8.33 4.74
CA ILE A 104 -4.31 -8.70 3.43
C ILE A 104 -4.97 -10.01 2.99
N SER A 105 -5.78 -9.94 1.94
CA SER A 105 -6.49 -11.08 1.37
C SER A 105 -6.01 -11.36 -0.06
N GLY A 106 -6.28 -12.57 -0.54
CA GLY A 106 -5.91 -13.03 -1.89
C GLY A 106 -5.66 -14.52 -1.95
N GLU A 107 -5.69 -15.08 -3.15
CA GLU A 107 -5.44 -16.50 -3.40
C GLU A 107 -3.97 -16.89 -3.19
N SER A 108 -3.67 -18.18 -3.30
CA SER A 108 -2.28 -18.67 -3.29
C SER A 108 -1.50 -18.04 -4.44
N GLY A 109 -0.28 -17.56 -4.17
CA GLY A 109 0.55 -16.90 -5.17
C GLY A 109 0.20 -15.42 -5.46
N ALA A 110 -0.82 -14.84 -4.83
CA ALA A 110 -1.21 -13.44 -5.04
C ALA A 110 -0.21 -12.39 -4.50
N GLY A 111 0.84 -12.80 -3.78
CA GLY A 111 1.85 -11.88 -3.21
C GLY A 111 1.52 -11.36 -1.80
N LYS A 112 0.67 -12.07 -1.04
CA LYS A 112 0.30 -11.70 0.34
C LYS A 112 1.53 -11.59 1.26
N THR A 113 2.38 -12.62 1.28
CA THR A 113 3.57 -12.68 2.14
C THR A 113 4.55 -11.53 1.88
N GLU A 114 4.85 -11.24 0.60
CA GLU A 114 5.71 -10.11 0.23
C GLU A 114 5.07 -8.77 0.60
N SER A 115 3.77 -8.60 0.39
CA SER A 115 3.05 -7.38 0.80
C SER A 115 3.12 -7.16 2.32
N THR A 116 2.92 -8.23 3.12
CA THR A 116 3.09 -8.19 4.58
C THR A 116 4.51 -7.75 4.95
N LYS A 117 5.54 -8.35 4.33
CA LYS A 117 6.94 -8.01 4.58
C LYS A 117 7.24 -6.54 4.32
N HIS A 118 6.77 -5.99 3.20
CA HIS A 118 6.98 -4.57 2.87
C HIS A 118 6.25 -3.62 3.84
N ILE A 119 5.04 -3.96 4.27
CA ILE A 119 4.32 -3.17 5.29
C ILE A 119 5.09 -3.19 6.60
N LEU A 120 5.59 -4.36 7.03
CA LEU A 120 6.37 -4.49 8.26
C LEU A 120 7.70 -3.72 8.18
N GLN A 121 8.40 -3.76 7.05
CA GLN A 121 9.59 -2.94 6.80
C GLN A 121 9.29 -1.44 6.92
N CYS A 122 8.15 -0.99 6.37
CA CYS A 122 7.69 0.38 6.52
C CYS A 122 7.46 0.75 7.99
N LEU A 123 6.70 -0.07 8.73
CA LEU A 123 6.40 0.16 10.15
C LEU A 123 7.67 0.19 11.02
N ALA A 124 8.61 -0.74 10.79
CA ALA A 124 9.90 -0.77 11.48
C ALA A 124 10.67 0.54 11.26
N ALA A 125 10.81 0.97 10.00
CA ALA A 125 11.54 2.17 9.65
C ALA A 125 10.91 3.47 10.18
N ILE A 126 9.57 3.61 10.16
CA ILE A 126 8.90 4.83 10.64
C ILE A 126 8.80 4.90 12.17
N SER A 127 8.75 3.76 12.87
CA SER A 127 8.67 3.70 14.33
C SER A 127 9.94 4.17 15.05
N GLY A 128 11.05 4.35 14.32
CA GLY A 128 12.26 4.98 14.85
C GLY A 128 13.08 4.09 15.79
N THR A 129 12.92 2.77 15.75
CA THR A 129 13.86 1.87 16.44
C THR A 129 15.23 1.99 15.78
N LYS A 130 16.18 2.62 16.48
CA LYS A 130 17.58 2.77 16.03
C LYS A 130 18.13 1.41 15.60
N LYS A 131 18.83 1.41 14.45
CA LYS A 131 19.81 0.42 13.94
C LYS A 131 20.13 -0.67 14.98
N ASN A 132 19.71 -1.91 14.70
CA ASN A 132 19.85 -3.15 15.49
C ASN A 132 18.55 -3.67 16.13
N SER A 133 17.37 -3.43 15.56
CA SER A 133 16.18 -4.13 16.06
C SER A 133 16.17 -5.57 15.52
N SER A 134 16.28 -6.53 16.45
CA SER A 134 16.02 -7.97 16.24
C SER A 134 14.75 -8.23 15.43
N ILE A 135 13.80 -7.28 15.44
CA ILE A 135 12.53 -7.29 14.72
C ILE A 135 12.72 -7.28 13.19
N GLU A 136 13.63 -6.48 12.62
CA GLU A 136 13.84 -6.48 11.15
C GLU A 136 14.42 -7.82 10.68
N GLN A 137 15.35 -8.41 11.46
CA GLN A 137 15.90 -9.74 11.18
C GLN A 137 14.83 -10.84 11.34
N GLN A 138 14.05 -10.81 12.42
CA GLN A 138 12.96 -11.76 12.65
C GLN A 138 11.88 -11.72 11.56
N ILE A 139 11.62 -10.56 10.95
CA ILE A 139 10.67 -10.42 9.83
C ILE A 139 11.28 -10.91 8.50
N LEU A 140 12.61 -10.81 8.34
CA LEU A 140 13.31 -11.31 7.16
C LEU A 140 13.52 -12.83 7.21
N GLU A 141 13.54 -13.42 8.41
CA GLU A 141 13.81 -14.83 8.68
C GLU A 141 12.55 -15.72 8.83
N ALA A 142 11.36 -15.11 8.89
CA ALA A 142 10.05 -15.79 8.99
C ALA A 142 9.35 -15.89 7.63
#